data_AF-A0AAU1FVB6-F1
#
_entry.id   AF-A0AAU1FVB6-F1
#
_cell.length_a   1.000
_cell.length_b   1.000
_cell.length_c   1.000
_cell.angle_alpha   90.00
_cell.angle_beta   90.00
_cell.angle_gamma   90.00
#
_symmetry.space_group_name_H-M   'P 1'
#
loop_
_entity.id
_entity.type
_entity.pdbx_description
1 polymer ?
#
loop_
_entity_poly.entity_id
_entity_poly.type
_entity_poly.pdbx_seq_one_letter_code
_entity_poly.pdbx_strand_id
1 'polypeptide(L)' 'MSLTLTTPYTEAPAPALAPRELETLRHIASGCTYLQAARQMGLSRHTVDAYLRRIRAKLNINTTAELTRLAISLGL' A
#
# COMPACT_ATOMS: atom_id res chain seq x y z
N MET A 1 16.31 -22.20 17.69
CA MET A 1 16.51 -22.09 16.23
C MET A 1 15.11 -21.97 15.62
N SER A 2 14.55 -20.76 15.65
CA SER A 2 13.11 -20.55 15.40
C SER A 2 12.93 -19.92 14.03
N LEU A 3 12.43 -20.75 13.11
CA LEU A 3 12.01 -20.40 11.76
C LEU A 3 10.93 -19.32 11.83
N THR A 4 11.18 -18.14 11.25
CA THR A 4 10.17 -17.11 11.05
C THR A 4 9.90 -16.91 9.56
N LEU A 5 8.71 -17.38 9.19
CA LEU A 5 7.83 -16.87 8.13
C LEU A 5 8.29 -17.05 6.68
N THR A 6 7.85 -18.18 6.14
CA THR A 6 7.25 -18.31 4.80
C THR A 6 6.44 -17.07 4.42
N THR A 7 6.80 -16.43 3.32
CA THR A 7 5.81 -15.88 2.38
C THR A 7 6.42 -15.95 0.99
N PRO A 8 6.08 -16.96 0.15
CA PRO A 8 6.49 -16.96 -1.24
C PRO A 8 5.80 -15.78 -1.93
N TYR A 9 6.57 -14.74 -2.23
CA TYR A 9 6.12 -13.62 -3.05
C TYR A 9 6.18 -14.08 -4.51
N THR A 10 5.13 -14.74 -4.99
CA THR A 10 5.02 -15.22 -6.37
C THR A 10 4.11 -14.31 -7.20
N GLU A 11 4.75 -13.66 -8.18
CA GLU A 11 4.31 -13.23 -9.52
C GLU A 11 2.93 -12.58 -9.74
N ALA A 12 2.95 -11.25 -9.86
CA ALA A 12 2.51 -10.50 -11.05
C ALA A 12 3.13 -9.08 -10.97
N PRO A 13 3.35 -8.35 -12.09
CA PRO A 13 4.09 -7.09 -12.10
C PRO A 13 3.24 -5.93 -11.55
N ALA A 14 2.88 -6.00 -10.27
CA ALA A 14 2.49 -4.83 -9.53
C ALA A 14 3.77 -3.99 -9.34
N PRO A 15 3.80 -2.73 -9.77
CA PRO A 15 5.02 -1.94 -9.88
C PRO A 15 5.73 -1.79 -8.53
N ALA A 16 6.79 -2.55 -8.27
CA ALA A 16 7.80 -2.35 -7.22
C ALA A 16 7.32 -2.00 -5.78
N LEU A 17 6.05 -2.24 -5.43
CA LEU A 17 5.50 -1.92 -4.12
C LEU A 17 5.76 -3.07 -3.15
N ALA A 18 6.24 -2.74 -1.96
CA ALA A 18 6.36 -3.69 -0.87
C ALA A 18 4.96 -4.17 -0.45
N PRO A 19 4.83 -5.38 0.15
CA PRO A 19 3.53 -5.92 0.55
C PRO A 19 2.73 -4.97 1.46
N ARG A 20 3.39 -4.31 2.42
CA ARG A 20 2.76 -3.31 3.31
C ARG A 20 2.29 -2.05 2.56
N GLU A 21 3.03 -1.66 1.53
CA GLU A 21 2.67 -0.52 0.68
C GLU A 21 1.44 -0.87 -0.17
N LEU A 22 1.38 -2.08 -0.70
CA LEU A 22 0.24 -2.58 -1.47
C LEU A 22 -1.00 -2.73 -0.58
N GLU A 23 -0.88 -3.29 0.64
CA GLU A 23 -1.97 -3.32 1.62
C GLU A 23 -2.50 -1.91 1.91
N THR A 24 -1.62 -0.94 2.12
CA THR A 24 -2.00 0.46 2.33
C THR A 24 -2.77 0.99 1.13
N LEU A 25 -2.24 0.80 -0.08
CA LEU A 25 -2.86 1.23 -1.33
C LEU A 25 -4.28 0.67 -1.49
N ARG A 26 -4.47 -0.62 -1.18
CA ARG A 26 -5.75 -1.32 -1.28
C ARG A 26 -6.81 -0.72 -0.35
N HIS A 27 -6.45 -0.39 0.89
CA HIS A 27 -7.37 0.31 1.79
C HIS A 27 -7.77 1.68 1.26
N ILE A 28 -6.81 2.45 0.72
CA ILE A 28 -7.11 3.77 0.13
C ILE A 28 -8.00 3.64 -1.12
N ALA A 29 -7.76 2.63 -1.95
CA ALA A 29 -8.57 2.31 -3.12
C ALA A 29 -10.03 1.97 -2.74
N SER A 30 -10.20 1.25 -1.63
CA SER A 30 -11.51 0.92 -1.04
C SER A 30 -12.23 2.12 -0.42
N GLY A 31 -11.68 3.33 -0.50
CA GLY A 31 -12.26 4.55 0.07
C GLY A 31 -11.95 4.76 1.56
N CYS A 32 -11.07 3.96 2.16
CA CYS A 32 -10.66 4.19 3.55
C CYS A 32 -9.83 5.48 3.66
N THR A 33 -10.07 6.25 4.71
CA THR A 33 -9.19 7.37 5.08
C THR A 33 -7.85 6.84 5.61
N TYR A 34 -6.81 7.67 5.64
CA TYR A 34 -5.49 7.29 6.19
C TYR A 34 -5.58 6.80 7.64
N LEU A 35 -6.48 7.37 8.44
CA LEU A 35 -6.74 6.93 9.82
C LEU A 35 -7.42 5.57 9.88
N GLN A 36 -8.37 5.29 9.00
CA GLN A 36 -9.04 4.00 8.94
C GLN A 36 -8.07 2.93 8.46
N ALA A 37 -7.31 3.18 7.39
CA ALA A 37 -6.25 2.29 6.91
C ALA A 37 -5.23 1.99 8.03
N ALA A 38 -4.78 3.02 8.76
CA ALA A 38 -3.88 2.85 9.89
C ALA A 38 -4.47 1.93 10.97
N ARG A 39 -5.74 2.14 11.35
CA ARG A 39 -6.43 1.27 12.31
C ARG A 39 -6.57 -0.17 11.81
N GLN A 40 -6.94 -0.38 10.55
CA GLN A 40 -7.08 -1.70 9.95
C GLN A 40 -5.75 -2.45 9.88
N MET A 41 -4.65 -1.74 9.61
CA MET A 41 -3.31 -2.31 9.55
C MET A 41 -2.61 -2.42 10.91
N GLY A 42 -3.20 -1.91 11.99
CA GLY A 42 -2.56 -1.84 13.31
C GLY A 42 -1.35 -0.89 13.36
N LEU A 43 -1.36 0.16 12.54
CA LEU A 43 -0.27 1.13 12.38
C LEU A 43 -0.68 2.53 12.88
N SER A 44 0.32 3.40 13.03
CA SER A 44 0.07 4.83 13.21
C SER A 44 -0.26 5.50 11.86
N ARG A 45 -1.07 6.57 11.90
CA ARG A 45 -1.31 7.45 10.74
C ARG A 45 -0.01 7.93 10.11
N HIS A 46 1.01 8.20 10.93
CA HIS A 46 2.32 8.65 10.44
C HIS A 46 3.02 7.57 9.59
N THR A 47 2.91 6.29 10.00
CA THR A 47 3.48 5.17 9.25
C THR A 47 2.77 4.98 7.91
N VAL A 48 1.44 5.08 7.89
CA VAL A 48 0.65 5.03 6.65
C VAL A 48 1.01 6.18 5.70
N ASP A 49 1.20 7.39 6.23
CA ASP A 49 1.66 8.53 5.46
C ASP A 49 3.07 8.31 4.87
N ALA A 50 3.98 7.73 5.64
CA ALA A 50 5.32 7.38 5.16
C ALA A 50 5.26 6.33 4.03
N TYR A 51 4.38 5.33 4.12
CA TYR A 51 4.16 4.36 3.05
C TYR A 51 3.58 5.04 1.80
N LEU A 52 2.58 5.91 1.94
CA LEU A 52 2.03 6.66 0.82
C LEU A 52 3.08 7.55 0.15
N ARG A 53 3.98 8.18 0.91
CA ARG A 53 5.11 8.93 0.34
C ARG A 53 6.04 8.05 -0.48
N ARG A 54 6.37 6.85 0.00
CA ARG A 54 7.22 5.90 -0.74
C ARG A 54 6.51 5.34 -1.98
N ILE A 55 5.23 5.00 -1.87
CA ILE A 55 4.38 4.58 -3.00
C ILE A 55 4.38 5.65 -4.08
N ARG A 56 4.11 6.90 -3.70
CA ARG A 56 4.14 8.07 -4.59
C ARG A 56 5.51 8.26 -5.26
N ALA A 57 6.59 8.17 -4.51
CA ALA A 57 7.94 8.27 -5.05
C ALA A 57 8.28 7.14 -6.04
N LYS A 58 7.87 5.90 -5.74
CA LYS A 58 8.10 4.74 -6.61
C LYS A 58 7.29 4.79 -7.91
N LEU A 59 6.07 5.31 -7.84
CA LEU A 59 5.13 5.36 -8.97
C LEU A 59 5.14 6.70 -9.70
N ASN A 60 5.94 7.66 -9.21
CA ASN A 60 6.00 9.04 -9.68
C ASN A 60 4.62 9.74 -9.68
N ILE A 61 3.80 9.46 -8.67
CA ILE A 61 2.45 10.00 -8.50
C ILE A 61 2.47 11.11 -7.46
N ASN A 62 1.85 12.25 -7.76
CA ASN A 62 1.84 13.39 -6.85
C ASN A 62 0.50 13.57 -6.12
N THR A 63 -0.58 12.98 -6.63
CA THR A 63 -1.93 13.19 -6.09
C THR A 63 -2.56 11.91 -5.55
N THR A 64 -3.39 12.04 -4.52
CA THR A 64 -4.17 10.89 -4.02
C THR A 64 -5.17 10.39 -5.05
N ALA A 65 -5.72 11.28 -5.89
CA ALA A 65 -6.65 10.91 -6.95
C ALA A 65 -6.00 9.97 -7.98
N GLU A 66 -4.77 10.27 -8.41
CA GLU A 66 -4.01 9.38 -9.29
C GLU A 66 -3.66 8.05 -8.61
N LEU A 67 -3.33 8.09 -7.32
CA LEU A 67 -3.01 6.90 -6.53
C LEU A 67 -4.23 5.96 -6.42
N THR A 68 -5.42 6.52 -6.18
CA THR A 68 -6.69 5.79 -6.19
C THR A 68 -7.03 5.27 -7.59
N ARG A 69 -6.86 6.10 -8.63
CA ARG A 69 -7.10 5.70 -10.03
C ARG A 69 -6.20 4.54 -10.46
N LEU A 70 -4.92 4.58 -10.08
CA LEU A 70 -3.98 3.50 -10.33
C LEU A 70 -4.39 2.23 -9.61
N ALA A 71 -4.79 2.32 -8.33
CA ALA A 71 -5.23 1.16 -7.58
C ALA A 71 -6.46 0.49 -8.23
N ILE A 72 -7.43 1.28 -8.69
CA ILE A 72 -8.59 0.79 -9.46
C ILE A 72 -8.11 0.15 -10.78
N SER A 73 -7.17 0.77 -11.49
CA SER A 73 -6.60 0.24 -12.73
C SER A 73 -5.83 -1.06 -12.53
N LEU A 74 -5.31 -1.31 -11.33
CA LEU A 74 -4.64 -2.54 -10.91
C LEU A 74 -5.64 -3.61 -10.43
N GLY A 75 -6.93 -3.28 -10.33
CA GLY A 75 -7.98 -4.19 -9.84
C GLY A 75 -7.95 -4.43 -8.32
N LEU A 76 -7.40 -3.48 -7.56
CA LEU A 76 -7.35 -3.51 -6.08
C LEU A 76 -8.63 -2.91 -5.48
#